data_AF-A0A6V8NWU7-F1
#
_entry.id   AF-A0A6V8NWU7-F1
#
_cell.length_a   1.000
_cell.length_b   1.000
_cell.length_c   1.000
_cell.angle_alpha   90.00
_cell.angle_beta   90.00
_cell.angle_gamma   90.00
#
_symmetry.space_group_name_H-M   'P 1'
#
loop_
_entity.id
_entity.type
_entity.pdbx_description
1 polymer ?
#
loop_
_entity_poly.entity_id
_entity_poly.type
_entity_poly.pdbx_seq_one_letter_code
_entity_poly.pdbx_strand_id
1 'polypeptide(L)'
;QPFAAPHSSLSIVSLQQPPNLKQKKKTAVRSCFFFSDLQSTSFAIYDDGDQQTVVKNVMKEMLLDDSRFKPRSVLAVIGRAKNEMIDQHPYAEEADNFYTRTIARIYKNYQERLRLSNALDFDDLLLYLVRLLTDYPAVLAHYQKKFRYILVDEYQDINRVQYKIVSMLAGSHR
;
A
#
# COMPACT_ATOMS: atom_id res chain seq x y z
N GLN A 1 19.22 2.21 -30.48
CA GLN A 1 19.13 1.83 -29.05
C GLN A 1 18.02 2.67 -28.43
N PRO A 2 16.91 2.09 -27.94
CA PRO A 2 15.96 2.83 -27.16
C PRO A 2 16.11 2.55 -25.66
N PHE A 3 15.95 3.65 -24.93
CA PHE A 3 16.02 3.87 -23.50
C PHE A 3 15.03 2.98 -22.71
N ALA A 4 15.49 2.39 -21.59
CA ALA A 4 14.64 1.65 -20.66
C ALA A 4 13.95 2.62 -19.67
N ALA A 5 12.63 2.52 -19.55
CA ALA A 5 11.84 3.16 -18.50
C ALA A 5 11.88 2.29 -17.22
N PRO A 6 11.77 2.87 -16.01
CA PRO A 6 11.77 2.09 -14.77
C PRO A 6 10.46 1.29 -14.67
N HIS A 7 10.60 -0.04 -14.61
CA HIS A 7 9.51 -1.00 -14.54
C HIS A 7 8.98 -1.14 -13.11
N SER A 8 7.74 -0.72 -12.90
CA SER A 8 6.77 -1.35 -12.00
C SER A 8 5.35 -0.87 -12.39
N SER A 9 5.02 -1.03 -13.66
CA SER A 9 3.67 -0.84 -14.18
C SER A 9 2.80 -2.03 -13.76
N LEU A 10 2.08 -1.88 -12.66
CA LEU A 10 1.00 -2.79 -12.29
C LEU A 10 -0.15 -2.66 -13.30
N SER A 11 -0.08 -3.44 -14.37
CA SER A 11 -1.22 -3.74 -15.25
C SER A 11 -2.14 -4.77 -14.58
N ILE A 12 -2.51 -4.53 -13.31
CA ILE A 12 -3.50 -5.36 -12.64
C ILE A 12 -4.87 -4.96 -13.19
N VAL A 13 -5.33 -5.78 -14.12
CA VAL A 13 -6.69 -5.88 -14.67
C VAL A 13 -7.01 -4.97 -15.88
N SER A 14 -7.07 -5.59 -17.06
CA SER A 14 -7.90 -5.09 -18.17
C SER A 14 -9.38 -5.24 -17.79
N LEU A 15 -9.93 -4.20 -17.15
CA LEU A 15 -11.31 -4.15 -16.68
C LEU A 15 -12.22 -3.60 -17.80
N GLN A 16 -12.95 -4.47 -18.51
CA GLN A 16 -14.11 -4.02 -19.29
C GLN A 16 -15.16 -3.41 -18.34
N GLN A 17 -15.31 -2.09 -18.38
CA GLN A 17 -16.29 -1.34 -17.57
C GLN A 17 -17.60 -1.15 -18.34
N PRO A 18 -18.79 -1.39 -17.75
CA PRO A 18 -20.01 -0.75 -18.22
C PRO A 18 -20.17 0.67 -17.64
N PRO A 19 -20.74 1.61 -18.42
CA PRO A 19 -20.87 3.02 -18.06
C PRO A 19 -21.96 3.20 -16.99
N ASN A 20 -21.80 4.22 -16.15
CA ASN A 20 -22.76 4.71 -15.15
C ASN A 20 -22.85 3.96 -13.81
N LEU A 21 -21.98 4.36 -12.86
CA LEU A 21 -22.36 4.37 -11.44
C LEU A 21 -21.43 5.29 -10.63
N LYS A 22 -21.56 6.61 -10.82
CA LYS A 22 -20.70 7.63 -10.17
C LYS A 22 -21.19 8.07 -8.77
N GLN A 23 -22.45 7.84 -8.39
CA GLN A 23 -23.01 8.46 -7.17
C GLN A 23 -23.18 7.54 -5.94
N LYS A 24 -23.30 6.21 -6.10
CA LYS A 24 -23.53 5.28 -4.96
C LYS A 24 -22.27 4.67 -4.32
N LYS A 25 -21.07 4.97 -4.84
CA LYS A 25 -19.81 4.32 -4.43
C LYS A 25 -19.05 5.03 -3.30
N LYS A 26 -19.42 6.28 -2.96
CA LYS A 26 -18.75 7.08 -1.93
C LYS A 26 -19.10 6.69 -0.48
N THR A 27 -20.07 5.81 -0.26
CA THR A 27 -20.58 5.47 1.07
C THR A 27 -20.05 4.15 1.63
N ALA A 28 -19.59 3.22 0.78
CA ALA A 28 -19.10 1.91 1.23
C ALA A 28 -17.66 1.97 1.79
N VAL A 29 -16.84 2.91 1.30
CA VAL A 29 -15.49 3.21 1.84
C VAL A 29 -15.57 3.96 3.19
N ARG A 30 -16.79 4.27 3.65
CA ARG A 30 -17.07 5.30 4.66
C ARG A 30 -17.35 4.76 6.07
N SER A 31 -17.57 3.45 6.23
CA SER A 31 -17.93 2.84 7.53
C SER A 31 -16.86 1.90 8.11
N CYS A 32 -15.76 1.76 7.35
CA CYS A 32 -14.41 1.23 7.63
C CYS A 32 -13.62 1.66 8.88
N PHE A 33 -13.82 1.16 10.10
CA PHE A 33 -13.01 1.61 11.27
C PHE A 33 -11.48 1.30 11.20
N PHE A 34 -10.74 2.17 10.50
CA PHE A 34 -9.46 2.81 10.89
C PHE A 34 -9.37 4.20 10.20
N PHE A 35 -10.53 4.81 9.92
CA PHE A 35 -10.67 6.08 9.19
C PHE A 35 -10.86 7.29 10.11
N SER A 36 -10.70 7.14 11.42
CA SER A 36 -10.79 8.26 12.38
C SER A 36 -9.63 9.26 12.26
N ASP A 37 -8.54 8.91 11.57
CA ASP A 37 -7.35 9.76 11.45
C ASP A 37 -7.19 10.48 10.11
N LEU A 38 -7.93 10.09 9.06
CA LEU A 38 -8.05 10.91 7.85
C LEU A 38 -9.25 11.83 8.02
N GLN A 39 -9.00 13.04 8.54
CA GLN A 39 -10.03 14.05 8.80
C GLN A 39 -10.76 14.57 7.54
N SER A 40 -10.44 14.07 6.34
CA SER A 40 -11.00 14.55 5.08
C SER A 40 -11.31 13.44 4.08
N THR A 41 -12.35 13.65 3.27
CA THR A 41 -12.77 12.75 2.16
C THR A 41 -11.79 12.73 0.97
N SER A 42 -10.75 13.53 1.01
CA SER A 42 -9.68 13.60 0.02
C SER A 42 -8.37 13.19 0.68
N PHE A 43 -7.62 12.26 0.09
CA PHE A 43 -6.24 11.96 0.49
C PHE A 43 -5.31 12.15 -0.70
N ALA A 44 -4.04 12.48 -0.42
CA ALA A 44 -3.00 12.51 -1.44
C ALA A 44 -2.41 11.12 -1.64
N ILE A 45 -2.04 10.78 -2.88
CA ILE A 45 -1.27 9.57 -3.18
C ILE A 45 0.15 10.01 -3.49
N TYR A 46 1.10 9.58 -2.68
CA TYR A 46 2.50 9.97 -2.80
C TYR A 46 3.23 9.09 -3.82
N ASP A 47 3.90 9.73 -4.77
CA ASP A 47 4.79 9.05 -5.71
C ASP A 47 6.18 8.79 -5.09
N ASP A 48 7.08 8.15 -5.84
CA ASP A 48 8.43 7.84 -5.35
C ASP A 48 9.23 9.07 -4.92
N GLY A 49 9.00 10.23 -5.55
CA GLY A 49 9.66 11.49 -5.22
C GLY A 49 9.15 12.08 -3.91
N ASP A 50 7.84 12.08 -3.72
CA ASP A 50 7.19 12.48 -2.47
C ASP A 50 7.65 11.59 -1.31
N GLN A 51 7.61 10.27 -1.50
CA GLN A 51 8.03 9.30 -0.48
C GLN A 51 9.50 9.51 -0.06
N GLN A 52 10.40 9.71 -1.04
CA GLN A 52 11.81 10.00 -0.77
C GLN A 52 11.99 11.28 0.04
N THR A 53 11.18 12.30 -0.24
CA THR A 53 11.21 13.58 0.47
C THR A 53 10.80 13.40 1.93
N VAL A 54 9.71 12.68 2.20
CA VAL A 54 9.26 12.38 3.57
C VAL A 54 10.32 11.61 4.34
N VAL A 55 10.83 10.50 3.78
CA VAL A 55 11.84 9.67 4.45
C VAL A 55 13.11 10.47 4.73
N LYS A 56 13.56 11.31 3.78
CA LYS A 56 14.72 12.19 3.99
C LYS A 56 14.50 13.17 5.14
N ASN A 57 13.30 13.75 5.27
CA ASN A 57 12.99 14.65 6.37
C ASN A 57 12.95 13.90 7.72
N VAL A 58 12.32 12.73 7.77
CA VAL A 58 12.32 11.86 8.95
C VAL A 58 13.75 11.51 9.40
N MET A 59 14.62 11.13 8.47
CA MET A 59 16.01 10.80 8.77
C MET A 59 16.79 11.99 9.33
N LYS A 60 16.57 13.18 8.79
CA LYS A 60 17.17 14.44 9.30
C LYS A 60 16.68 14.76 10.72
N GLU A 61 15.38 14.66 10.99
CA GLU A 61 14.80 14.86 12.32
C GLU A 61 15.39 13.89 13.35
N MET A 62 15.71 12.66 12.93
CA MET A 62 16.32 11.64 13.76
C MET A 62 17.84 11.77 13.91
N LEU A 63 18.46 12.79 13.30
CA LEU A 63 19.91 13.00 13.27
C LEU A 63 20.69 11.79 12.73
N LEU A 64 20.11 11.10 11.73
CA LEU A 64 20.76 9.95 11.09
C LEU A 64 21.78 10.40 10.06
N ASP A 65 22.89 9.68 9.99
CA ASP A 65 23.94 9.91 8.99
C ASP A 65 23.52 9.35 7.61
N ASP A 66 23.50 10.24 6.62
CA ASP A 66 23.21 9.96 5.20
C ASP A 66 24.19 8.96 4.56
N SER A 67 25.35 8.70 5.17
CA SER A 67 26.35 7.74 4.67
C SER A 67 25.88 6.28 4.78
N ARG A 68 25.11 5.96 5.84
CA ARG A 68 24.69 4.58 6.16
C ARG A 68 23.29 4.25 5.68
N PHE A 69 22.43 5.26 5.57
CA PHE A 69 21.03 5.10 5.20
C PHE A 69 20.75 5.95 3.97
N LYS A 70 20.44 5.31 2.85
CA LYS A 70 19.98 6.02 1.64
C LYS A 70 18.45 5.98 1.62
N PRO A 71 17.74 7.12 1.41
CA PRO A 71 16.27 7.16 1.43
C PRO A 71 15.61 6.11 0.54
N ARG A 72 16.12 5.91 -0.68
CA ARG A 72 15.62 4.85 -1.60
C ARG A 72 15.78 3.45 -1.03
N SER A 73 16.93 3.16 -0.42
CA SER A 73 17.19 1.84 0.17
C SER A 73 16.29 1.59 1.38
N VAL A 74 16.03 2.62 2.19
CA VAL A 74 15.10 2.55 3.32
C VAL A 74 13.67 2.30 2.83
N LEU A 75 13.20 3.06 1.84
CA LEU A 75 11.88 2.87 1.23
C LEU A 75 11.73 1.48 0.62
N ALA A 76 12.76 0.95 -0.05
CA ALA A 76 12.72 -0.41 -0.59
C ALA A 76 12.54 -1.48 0.51
N VAL A 77 13.10 -1.27 1.70
CA VAL A 77 12.89 -2.17 2.85
C VAL A 77 11.47 -2.02 3.40
N ILE A 78 10.98 -0.78 3.54
CA ILE A 78 9.61 -0.49 3.99
C ILE A 78 8.58 -1.11 3.03
N GLY A 79 8.74 -0.88 1.72
CA GLY A 79 7.84 -1.43 0.72
C GLY A 79 7.85 -2.96 0.69
N ARG A 80 9.01 -3.61 0.90
CA ARG A 80 9.06 -5.07 1.08
C ARG A 80 8.27 -5.53 2.31
N ALA A 81 8.40 -4.84 3.45
CA ALA A 81 7.63 -5.16 4.65
C ALA A 81 6.12 -5.03 4.39
N LYS A 82 5.68 -3.92 3.78
CA LYS A 82 4.28 -3.71 3.39
C LYS A 82 3.77 -4.78 2.42
N ASN A 83 4.58 -5.16 1.45
CA ASN A 83 4.22 -6.19 0.47
C ASN A 83 4.06 -7.58 1.09
N GLU A 84 4.75 -7.86 2.20
CA GLU A 84 4.56 -9.03 3.06
C GLU A 84 3.42 -8.88 4.08
N MET A 85 2.70 -7.76 4.04
CA MET A 85 1.64 -7.38 4.99
C MET A 85 2.12 -7.18 6.43
N ILE A 86 3.37 -6.74 6.58
CA ILE A 86 4.00 -6.41 7.85
C ILE A 86 3.93 -4.89 8.05
N ASP A 87 3.18 -4.45 9.05
CA ASP A 87 3.02 -3.04 9.41
C ASP A 87 4.16 -2.54 10.33
N GLN A 88 4.22 -1.23 10.65
CA GLN A 88 5.34 -0.67 11.43
C GLN A 88 5.53 -1.28 12.83
N HIS A 89 4.46 -1.78 13.46
CA HIS A 89 4.52 -2.36 14.80
C HIS A 89 5.15 -3.76 14.79
N PRO A 90 4.61 -4.75 14.05
CA PRO A 90 5.27 -6.06 13.90
C PRO A 90 6.70 -5.95 13.37
N TYR A 91 6.96 -5.07 12.41
CA TYR A 91 8.32 -4.87 11.88
C TYR A 91 9.32 -4.47 12.98
N ALA A 92 8.88 -3.66 13.95
CA ALA A 92 9.73 -3.26 15.07
C ALA A 92 10.03 -4.40 16.06
N GLU A 93 9.12 -5.36 16.20
CA GLU A 93 9.29 -6.54 17.06
C GLU A 93 10.27 -7.55 16.44
N GLU A 94 10.25 -7.70 15.12
CA GLU A 94 11.15 -8.60 14.37
C GLU A 94 12.56 -8.03 14.17
N ALA A 95 12.75 -6.73 14.36
CA ALA A 95 14.03 -6.06 14.14
C ALA A 95 15.12 -6.51 15.13
N ASP A 96 16.13 -7.22 14.64
CA ASP A 96 17.14 -7.91 15.43
C ASP A 96 18.49 -7.17 15.56
N ASN A 97 18.81 -6.26 14.64
CA ASN A 97 20.12 -5.60 14.55
C ASN A 97 20.00 -4.07 14.45
N PHE A 98 21.13 -3.38 14.53
CA PHE A 98 21.14 -1.90 14.53
C PHE A 98 20.48 -1.31 13.27
N TYR A 99 20.71 -1.92 12.11
CA TYR A 99 20.16 -1.45 10.84
C TYR A 99 18.64 -1.65 10.80
N THR A 100 18.14 -2.85 11.10
CA THR A 100 16.71 -3.17 11.08
C THR A 100 15.93 -2.39 12.14
N ARG A 101 16.50 -2.20 13.35
CA ARG A 101 15.89 -1.36 14.40
C ARG A 101 15.84 0.11 14.02
N THR A 102 16.85 0.61 13.31
CA THR A 102 16.83 1.99 12.80
C THR A 102 15.77 2.15 11.72
N ILE A 103 15.66 1.21 10.79
CA ILE A 103 14.57 1.22 9.79
C ILE A 103 13.20 1.14 10.45
N ALA A 104 13.01 0.33 11.50
CA ALA A 104 11.75 0.27 12.21
C ALA A 104 11.33 1.64 12.78
N ARG A 105 12.30 2.37 13.36
CA ARG A 105 12.07 3.75 13.83
C ARG A 105 11.74 4.70 12.68
N ILE A 106 12.44 4.61 11.54
CA ILE A 106 12.15 5.43 10.36
C ILE A 106 10.75 5.11 9.84
N TYR A 107 10.41 3.83 9.70
CA TYR A 107 9.14 3.36 9.17
C TYR A 107 7.97 3.88 10.02
N LYS A 108 8.08 3.78 11.35
CA LYS A 108 7.07 4.34 12.26
C LYS A 108 6.86 5.84 12.05
N ASN A 109 7.93 6.62 11.97
CA ASN A 109 7.83 8.08 11.78
C ASN A 109 7.34 8.43 10.37
N TYR A 110 7.73 7.67 9.36
CA TYR A 110 7.28 7.81 7.98
C TYR A 110 5.77 7.64 7.86
N GLN A 111 5.21 6.54 8.40
CA GLN A 111 3.77 6.30 8.40
C GLN A 111 3.02 7.38 9.18
N GLU A 112 3.58 7.85 10.30
CA GLU A 112 3.00 8.96 11.05
C GLU A 112 2.98 10.27 10.23
N ARG A 113 4.01 10.54 9.42
CA ARG A 113 4.01 11.73 8.54
C ARG A 113 3.00 11.62 7.41
N LEU A 114 2.91 10.46 6.75
CA LEU A 114 1.86 10.21 5.76
C LEU A 114 0.47 10.44 6.37
N ARG A 115 0.23 9.90 7.56
CA ARG A 115 -1.03 10.06 8.29
C ARG A 115 -1.34 11.53 8.61
N LEU A 116 -0.39 12.27 9.18
CA LEU A 116 -0.55 13.70 9.50
C LEU A 116 -0.76 14.56 8.24
N SER A 117 -0.17 14.16 7.12
CA SER A 117 -0.39 14.78 5.81
C SER A 117 -1.64 14.29 5.09
N ASN A 118 -2.42 13.38 5.71
CA ASN A 118 -3.61 12.78 5.13
C ASN A 118 -3.30 12.23 3.71
N ALA A 119 -2.16 11.54 3.63
CA ALA A 119 -1.55 11.00 2.43
C ALA A 119 -1.27 9.51 2.61
N LEU A 120 -1.23 8.79 1.50
CA LEU A 120 -0.94 7.35 1.44
C LEU A 120 0.07 7.09 0.31
N ASP A 121 0.94 6.11 0.47
CA ASP A 121 1.70 5.59 -0.66
C ASP A 121 0.95 4.44 -1.36
N PHE A 122 1.51 3.92 -2.45
CA PHE A 122 0.86 2.86 -3.22
C PHE A 122 0.73 1.54 -2.44
N ASP A 123 1.74 1.18 -1.65
CA ASP A 123 1.75 -0.06 -0.88
C ASP A 123 0.69 -0.01 0.25
N ASP A 124 0.48 1.16 0.86
CA ASP A 124 -0.60 1.41 1.82
C ASP A 124 -1.97 1.13 1.20
N LEU A 125 -2.20 1.56 -0.06
CA LEU A 125 -3.48 1.32 -0.74
C LEU A 125 -3.77 -0.18 -0.90
N LEU A 126 -2.76 -0.99 -1.18
CA LEU A 126 -2.91 -2.44 -1.27
C LEU A 126 -3.27 -3.05 0.08
N LEU A 127 -2.59 -2.62 1.15
CA LEU A 127 -2.88 -3.08 2.50
C LEU A 127 -4.28 -2.69 2.97
N TYR A 128 -4.70 -1.45 2.71
CA TYR A 128 -6.06 -1.01 3.02
C TYR A 128 -7.11 -1.77 2.23
N LEU A 129 -6.84 -2.13 0.98
CA LEU A 129 -7.76 -2.95 0.20
C LEU A 129 -7.94 -4.34 0.84
N VAL A 130 -6.85 -4.97 1.28
CA VAL A 130 -6.94 -6.25 2.01
C VAL A 130 -7.77 -6.11 3.28
N ARG A 131 -7.51 -5.07 4.09
CA ARG A 131 -8.28 -4.80 5.33
C ARG A 131 -9.75 -4.57 5.04
N LEU A 132 -10.08 -3.70 4.06
CA LEU A 132 -11.45 -3.41 3.66
C LEU A 132 -12.21 -4.68 3.23
N LEU A 133 -11.60 -5.53 2.42
CA LEU A 133 -12.22 -6.77 1.95
C LEU A 133 -12.35 -7.81 3.06
N THR A 134 -11.49 -7.76 4.08
CA THR A 134 -11.50 -8.67 5.23
C THR A 134 -12.59 -8.27 6.21
N ASP A 135 -12.62 -6.99 6.58
CA ASP A 135 -13.48 -6.49 7.65
C ASP A 135 -14.93 -6.24 7.16
N TYR A 136 -15.14 -6.11 5.84
CA TYR A 136 -16.45 -5.81 5.24
C TYR A 136 -16.82 -6.87 4.20
N PRO A 137 -17.30 -8.05 4.64
CA PRO A 137 -17.66 -9.14 3.73
C PRO A 137 -18.69 -8.74 2.66
N ALA A 138 -19.58 -7.80 2.96
CA ALA A 138 -20.54 -7.27 1.98
C ALA A 138 -19.85 -6.52 0.82
N VAL A 139 -18.75 -5.82 1.10
CA VAL A 139 -17.92 -5.15 0.08
C VAL A 139 -17.21 -6.21 -0.76
N LEU A 140 -16.62 -7.22 -0.12
CA LEU A 140 -15.99 -8.33 -0.83
C LEU A 140 -16.99 -9.06 -1.75
N ALA A 141 -18.16 -9.43 -1.25
CA ALA A 141 -19.21 -10.10 -2.02
C ALA A 141 -19.68 -9.25 -3.22
N HIS A 142 -19.77 -7.93 -3.04
CA HIS A 142 -20.07 -7.01 -4.14
C HIS A 142 -19.04 -7.11 -5.26
N TYR A 143 -17.75 -7.09 -4.92
CA TYR A 143 -16.66 -7.17 -5.92
C TYR A 143 -16.50 -8.56 -6.52
N GLN A 144 -16.67 -9.62 -5.74
CA GLN A 144 -16.72 -11.02 -6.21
C GLN A 144 -17.81 -11.23 -7.28
N LYS A 145 -19.02 -10.70 -7.04
CA LYS A 145 -20.12 -10.76 -8.03
C LYS A 145 -19.83 -9.93 -9.28
N LYS A 146 -19.13 -8.82 -9.11
CA LYS A 146 -18.80 -7.89 -10.20
C LYS A 146 -17.68 -8.45 -11.09
N PHE A 147 -16.63 -9.00 -10.49
CA PHE A 147 -15.48 -9.57 -11.19
C PHE A 147 -15.69 -11.07 -11.37
N ARG A 148 -16.42 -11.43 -12.43
CA ARG A 148 -16.71 -12.85 -12.75
C ARG A 148 -15.51 -13.63 -13.23
N TYR A 149 -14.59 -12.96 -13.91
CA TYR A 149 -13.34 -13.52 -14.40
C TYR A 149 -12.22 -12.58 -13.98
N ILE A 150 -11.18 -13.14 -13.39
CA ILE A 150 -9.98 -12.41 -12.96
C ILE A 150 -8.82 -13.04 -13.72
N LEU A 151 -8.24 -12.28 -14.64
CA LEU A 151 -7.00 -12.65 -15.30
C LEU A 151 -5.87 -11.87 -14.63
N VAL A 152 -4.86 -12.59 -14.17
CA VAL A 152 -3.63 -12.00 -13.63
C VAL A 152 -2.54 -12.28 -14.65
N ASP A 153 -2.07 -11.21 -15.28
CA ASP A 153 -0.87 -11.26 -16.11
C ASP A 153 0.37 -11.20 -15.21
N GLU A 154 1.47 -11.80 -15.65
CA GLU A 154 2.72 -11.91 -14.88
C GLU A 154 2.52 -12.46 -13.46
N TYR A 155 1.73 -13.54 -13.34
CA TYR A 155 1.37 -14.13 -12.04
C TYR A 155 2.58 -14.52 -11.18
N GLN A 156 3.71 -14.86 -11.80
CA GLN A 156 4.95 -15.16 -11.09
C GLN A 156 5.57 -13.95 -10.36
N ASP A 157 5.20 -12.73 -10.73
CA ASP A 157 5.79 -11.49 -10.21
C ASP A 157 4.93 -10.80 -9.14
N ILE A 158 3.76 -11.37 -8.80
CA ILE A 158 2.90 -10.78 -7.77
C ILE A 158 3.45 -11.06 -6.36
N ASN A 159 3.36 -10.06 -5.49
CA ASN A 159 3.75 -10.19 -4.09
C ASN A 159 2.60 -10.74 -3.22
N ARG A 160 2.88 -10.95 -1.92
CA ARG A 160 1.93 -11.56 -0.99
C ARG A 160 0.64 -10.77 -0.80
N VAL A 161 0.71 -9.44 -0.66
CA VAL A 161 -0.48 -8.59 -0.54
C VAL A 161 -1.35 -8.66 -1.80
N GLN A 162 -0.75 -8.64 -2.99
CA GLN A 162 -1.46 -8.77 -4.27
C GLN A 162 -2.10 -10.16 -4.43
N TYR A 163 -1.34 -11.23 -4.12
CA TYR A 163 -1.87 -12.60 -4.12
C TYR A 163 -3.09 -12.72 -3.20
N LYS A 164 -3.03 -12.13 -2.00
CA LYS A 164 -4.15 -12.13 -1.06
C LYS A 164 -5.38 -11.44 -1.64
N ILE A 165 -5.21 -10.27 -2.26
CA ILE A 165 -6.31 -9.53 -2.91
C ILE A 165 -6.95 -10.40 -4.00
N VAL A 166 -6.14 -10.92 -4.93
CA VAL A 166 -6.63 -11.77 -6.03
C VAL A 166 -7.37 -12.98 -5.48
N SER A 167 -6.79 -13.67 -4.49
CA SER A 167 -7.39 -14.87 -3.89
C SER A 167 -8.73 -14.58 -3.21
N MET A 168 -8.84 -13.43 -2.52
CA MET A 168 -10.10 -13.01 -1.92
C MET A 168 -11.16 -12.73 -2.99
N LEU A 169 -10.80 -11.99 -4.04
CA LEU A 169 -11.72 -11.63 -5.12
C LEU A 169 -12.13 -12.83 -5.99
N ALA A 170 -11.26 -13.83 -6.12
CA ALA A 170 -11.55 -15.08 -6.83
C ALA A 170 -12.32 -16.10 -5.98
N GLY A 171 -12.40 -15.92 -4.66
CA GLY A 171 -12.92 -16.92 -3.73
C GLY A 171 -14.39 -17.35 -3.94
N SER A 172 -15.20 -16.58 -4.67
CA SER A 172 -16.56 -16.99 -5.07
C SER A 172 -16.62 -17.89 -6.31
N HIS A 173 -15.52 -18.02 -7.05
CA HIS A 173 -15.41 -18.75 -8.30
C HIS A 173 -14.52 -19.99 -8.05
N ARG A 174 -15.10 -21.04 -7.47
CA ARG A 174 -14.53 -22.38 -7.38
C ARG A 174 -15.36 -23.36 -8.18
#